data_AF-A0A8H3WV37-F1
#
_entry.id   AF-A0A8H3WV37-F1
#
_cell.length_a   1.000
_cell.length_b   1.000
_cell.length_c   1.000
_cell.angle_alpha   90.00
_cell.angle_beta   90.00
_cell.angle_gamma   90.00
#
_symmetry.space_group_name_H-M   'P 1'
#
loop_
_entity.id
_entity.type
_entity.pdbx_description
1 polymer ?
#
loop_
_entity_poly.entity_id
_entity_poly.type
_entity_poly.pdbx_seq_one_letter_code
_entity_poly.pdbx_strand_id
1 'polypeptide(L)'
;MQDKLLSLLSKQYNDLFKSGDFFDVNIEVGEGSNTKEFQAHSLVLRIRSPYFQAALSNGWVKSKNGVMVLKKPNISPDVFEALLSYVYSGTIDLINTDPRILVELLPAADELFLTELCDHLEEHLIDYNVRSSIKQNFVLSHRIAKQNRFEKFSSLCERILAQDPGALFNAKDFIDIEHDVLLSIYRDCNSQFREIDLWNKLLEWSIANSSSLPSDISQWTTDDISTFDLLEKFLM
;
A
#
# COMPACT_ATOMS: atom_id res chain seq x y z
N MET A 1 -27.47 -25.54 -2.71
CA MET A 1 -27.89 -25.41 -1.29
C MET A 1 -26.69 -25.08 -0.41
N GLN A 2 -25.61 -25.84 -0.51
CA GLN A 2 -24.35 -25.61 0.22
C GLN A 2 -23.78 -24.19 0.03
N ASP A 3 -23.68 -23.70 -1.21
CA ASP A 3 -23.14 -22.35 -1.48
C ASP A 3 -23.97 -21.23 -0.84
N LYS A 4 -25.30 -21.40 -0.80
CA LYS A 4 -26.21 -20.44 -0.14
C LYS A 4 -26.02 -20.44 1.37
N LEU A 5 -25.78 -21.61 1.98
CA LEU A 5 -25.52 -21.73 3.41
C LEU A 5 -24.15 -21.16 3.79
N LEU A 6 -23.10 -21.42 2.98
CA LEU A 6 -21.77 -20.86 3.20
C LEU A 6 -21.76 -19.34 3.01
N SER A 7 -22.45 -18.82 2.00
CA SER A 7 -22.61 -17.38 1.80
C SER A 7 -23.36 -16.70 2.96
N LEU A 8 -24.40 -17.35 3.50
CA LEU A 8 -25.08 -16.85 4.69
C LEU A 8 -24.14 -16.82 5.91
N LEU A 9 -23.39 -17.89 6.14
CA LEU A 9 -22.42 -17.97 7.23
C LEU A 9 -21.36 -16.87 7.13
N SER A 10 -20.77 -16.71 5.95
CA SER A 10 -19.80 -15.65 5.63
C SER A 10 -20.37 -14.25 5.96
N LYS A 11 -21.60 -13.98 5.54
CA LYS A 11 -22.28 -12.72 5.85
C LYS A 11 -22.47 -12.54 7.36
N GLN A 12 -22.92 -13.56 8.07
CA GLN A 12 -23.17 -13.49 9.52
C GLN A 12 -21.89 -13.20 10.31
N TYR A 13 -20.75 -13.77 9.92
CA TYR A 13 -19.46 -13.43 10.54
C TYR A 13 -19.03 -12.01 10.21
N ASN A 14 -19.26 -11.53 8.98
CA ASN A 14 -18.98 -10.14 8.65
C ASN A 14 -19.88 -9.16 9.43
N ASP A 15 -21.15 -9.51 9.65
CA ASP A 15 -22.07 -8.73 10.46
C ASP A 15 -21.61 -8.67 11.93
N LEU A 16 -21.04 -9.76 12.47
CA LEU A 16 -20.41 -9.80 13.79
C LEU A 16 -19.19 -8.86 13.88
N PHE A 17 -18.35 -8.81 12.84
CA PHE A 17 -17.26 -7.84 12.77
C PHE A 17 -17.79 -6.40 12.81
N LYS A 18 -18.82 -6.10 12.01
CA LYS A 18 -19.40 -4.76 11.93
C LYS A 18 -20.11 -4.31 13.20
N SER A 19 -20.75 -5.21 13.93
CA SER A 19 -21.44 -4.84 15.18
C SER A 19 -20.45 -4.60 16.32
N GLY A 20 -19.30 -5.28 16.30
CA GLY A 20 -18.33 -5.23 17.39
C GLY A 20 -18.80 -5.92 18.68
N ASP A 21 -19.94 -6.61 18.65
CA ASP A 21 -20.47 -7.32 19.82
C ASP A 21 -19.47 -8.38 20.29
N PHE A 22 -19.29 -8.54 21.61
CA PHE A 22 -18.40 -9.53 22.21
C PHE A 22 -16.91 -9.42 21.83
N PHE A 23 -16.48 -8.26 21.33
CA PHE A 23 -15.06 -8.02 21.06
C PHE A 23 -14.22 -8.20 22.33
N ASP A 24 -13.05 -8.81 22.17
CA ASP A 24 -12.05 -9.02 23.22
C ASP A 24 -10.66 -8.50 22.79
N VAL A 25 -10.55 -7.96 21.57
CA VAL A 25 -9.35 -7.34 21.00
C VAL A 25 -9.69 -5.96 20.44
N ASN A 26 -8.86 -4.97 20.75
CA ASN A 26 -8.80 -3.68 20.07
C ASN A 26 -7.48 -3.61 19.27
N ILE A 27 -7.55 -3.17 18.01
CA ILE A 27 -6.37 -3.01 17.15
C ILE A 27 -6.29 -1.55 16.71
N GLU A 28 -5.24 -0.87 17.16
CA GLU A 28 -4.91 0.49 16.72
C GLU A 28 -4.12 0.40 15.41
N VAL A 29 -4.67 0.95 14.33
CA VAL A 29 -4.13 0.84 12.97
C VAL A 29 -3.78 2.21 12.43
N GLY A 30 -2.70 2.29 11.67
CA GLY A 30 -2.19 3.51 11.04
C GLY A 30 -1.35 4.38 11.99
N GLU A 31 -0.90 5.52 11.48
CA GLU A 31 -0.02 6.46 12.18
C GLU A 31 -0.44 7.92 11.91
N GLY A 32 -0.02 8.82 12.81
CA GLY A 32 -0.27 10.26 12.68
C GLY A 32 -1.74 10.61 12.74
N SER A 33 -2.24 11.34 11.73
CA SER A 33 -3.66 11.69 11.62
C SER A 33 -4.52 10.60 10.99
N ASN A 34 -3.92 9.56 10.39
CA ASN A 34 -4.63 8.48 9.71
C ASN A 34 -4.67 7.22 10.58
N THR A 35 -5.26 7.34 11.76
CA THR A 35 -5.38 6.25 12.74
C THR A 35 -6.83 5.83 12.94
N LYS A 36 -7.09 4.53 13.05
CA LYS A 36 -8.42 3.98 13.37
C LYS A 36 -8.29 2.82 14.36
N GLU A 37 -9.23 2.73 15.28
CA GLU A 37 -9.36 1.58 16.18
C GLU A 37 -10.36 0.57 15.63
N PHE A 38 -9.99 -0.71 15.68
CA PHE A 38 -10.83 -1.81 15.24
C PHE A 38 -11.11 -2.77 16.39
N GLN A 39 -12.39 -2.97 16.67
CA GLN A 39 -12.87 -4.00 17.59
C GLN A 39 -12.96 -5.34 16.87
N ALA A 40 -12.35 -6.38 17.44
CA ALA A 40 -12.25 -7.69 16.83
C ALA A 40 -12.27 -8.82 17.87
N HIS A 41 -12.26 -10.05 17.36
CA HIS A 41 -12.42 -11.26 18.15
C HIS A 41 -11.17 -12.12 18.05
N SER A 42 -10.49 -12.33 19.18
CA SER A 42 -9.23 -13.05 19.26
C SER A 42 -9.34 -14.46 18.67
N LEU A 43 -10.44 -15.17 18.92
CA LEU A 43 -10.66 -16.52 18.40
C LEU A 43 -10.69 -16.54 16.86
N VAL A 44 -11.41 -15.61 16.24
CA VAL A 44 -11.50 -15.50 14.77
C VAL A 44 -10.13 -15.17 14.19
N LEU A 45 -9.46 -14.14 14.73
CA LEU A 45 -8.14 -13.71 14.29
C LEU A 45 -7.11 -14.85 14.36
N ARG A 46 -7.04 -15.56 15.50
CA ARG A 46 -6.07 -16.65 15.74
C ARG A 46 -6.31 -17.87 14.85
N ILE A 47 -7.55 -18.15 14.46
CA ILE A 47 -7.88 -19.25 13.54
C ILE A 47 -7.48 -18.89 12.11
N ARG A 48 -7.66 -17.62 11.71
CA ARG A 48 -7.58 -17.18 10.32
C ARG A 48 -6.20 -16.65 9.91
N SER A 49 -5.34 -16.35 10.87
CA SER A 49 -4.02 -15.75 10.62
C SER A 49 -2.97 -16.30 11.60
N PRO A 50 -1.90 -16.94 11.10
CA PRO A 50 -0.75 -17.35 11.91
C PRO A 50 -0.12 -16.19 12.66
N TYR A 51 -0.09 -14.98 12.07
CA TYR A 51 0.41 -13.78 12.74
C TYR A 51 -0.39 -13.51 14.01
N PHE A 52 -1.72 -13.42 13.89
CA PHE A 52 -2.57 -13.16 15.06
C PHE A 52 -2.57 -14.33 16.04
N GLN A 53 -2.44 -15.57 15.55
CA GLN A 53 -2.24 -16.73 16.39
C GLN A 53 -1.04 -16.54 17.31
N ALA A 54 0.12 -16.17 16.76
CA ALA A 54 1.32 -15.93 17.55
C ALA A 54 1.18 -14.68 18.45
N ALA A 55 0.72 -13.56 17.89
CA ALA A 55 0.62 -12.28 18.59
C ALA A 55 -0.31 -12.33 19.81
N LEU A 56 -1.41 -13.09 19.73
CA LEU A 56 -2.43 -13.18 20.79
C LEU A 56 -2.24 -14.37 21.75
N SER A 57 -1.32 -15.31 21.48
CA SER A 57 -1.15 -16.52 22.33
C SER A 57 -0.19 -16.32 23.51
N ASN A 58 0.75 -15.38 23.45
CA ASN A 58 1.95 -15.39 24.30
C ASN A 58 2.01 -14.27 25.36
N GLY A 59 0.89 -13.66 25.73
CA GLY A 59 0.89 -12.56 26.72
C GLY A 59 1.62 -11.29 26.26
N TRP A 60 1.89 -11.16 24.96
CA TRP A 60 2.48 -9.97 24.32
C TRP A 60 1.53 -8.77 24.32
N VAL A 61 0.25 -9.02 24.51
CA VAL A 61 -0.79 -8.01 24.34
C VAL A 61 -1.08 -7.33 25.66
N LYS A 62 -0.96 -6.00 25.67
CA LYS A 62 -1.37 -5.19 26.83
C LYS A 62 -2.87 -5.39 27.02
N SER A 63 -3.27 -5.88 28.19
CA SER A 63 -4.68 -5.88 28.58
C SER A 63 -5.02 -4.53 29.19
N LYS A 64 -6.04 -3.86 28.66
CA LYS A 64 -6.65 -2.67 29.24
C LYS A 64 -8.10 -3.02 29.55
N ASN A 65 -8.46 -3.04 30.83
CA ASN A 65 -9.80 -3.41 31.30
C ASN A 65 -10.30 -4.78 30.80
N GLY A 66 -9.40 -5.76 30.65
CA GLY A 66 -9.74 -7.11 30.16
C GLY A 66 -9.76 -7.23 28.63
N VAL A 67 -9.57 -6.15 27.88
CA VAL A 67 -9.47 -6.15 26.41
C VAL A 67 -8.01 -6.15 25.98
N MET A 68 -7.67 -7.01 25.02
CA MET A 68 -6.34 -7.09 24.41
C MET A 68 -6.10 -5.93 23.43
N VAL A 69 -4.96 -5.21 23.52
CA VAL A 69 -4.62 -4.10 22.60
C VAL A 69 -3.41 -4.39 21.72
N LEU A 70 -3.62 -4.43 20.40
CA LEU A 70 -2.57 -4.56 19.37
C LEU A 70 -2.38 -3.25 18.61
N LYS A 71 -1.19 -3.06 18.03
CA LYS A 71 -0.90 -1.92 17.14
C LYS A 71 -0.39 -2.41 15.78
N LYS A 72 -0.82 -1.75 14.71
CA LYS A 72 -0.40 -1.94 13.32
C LYS A 72 -0.20 -0.57 12.65
N PRO A 73 0.86 0.17 13.01
CA PRO A 73 1.06 1.53 12.50
C PRO A 73 1.37 1.59 11.01
N ASN A 74 1.86 0.49 10.45
CA ASN A 74 2.36 0.36 9.09
C ASN A 74 1.31 -0.09 8.06
N ILE A 75 0.04 -0.27 8.47
CA ILE A 75 -1.07 -0.59 7.59
C ILE A 75 -2.08 0.56 7.66
N SER A 76 -2.59 1.02 6.52
CA SER A 76 -3.63 2.06 6.50
C SER A 76 -4.96 1.50 7.03
N PRO A 77 -5.81 2.33 7.66
CA PRO A 77 -7.12 1.92 8.12
C PRO A 77 -7.97 1.23 7.04
N ASP A 78 -7.99 1.76 5.81
CA ASP A 78 -8.82 1.22 4.72
C ASP A 78 -8.34 -0.17 4.28
N VAL A 79 -7.03 -0.37 4.16
CA VAL A 79 -6.44 -1.68 3.84
C VAL A 79 -6.73 -2.68 4.96
N PHE A 80 -6.57 -2.27 6.22
CA PHE A 80 -6.82 -3.16 7.35
C PHE A 80 -8.31 -3.53 7.49
N GLU A 81 -9.22 -2.62 7.19
CA GLU A 81 -10.67 -2.89 7.18
C GLU A 81 -11.04 -3.93 6.12
N ALA A 82 -10.43 -3.86 4.93
CA ALA A 82 -10.57 -4.87 3.89
C ALA A 82 -10.01 -6.23 4.33
N LEU A 83 -8.84 -6.26 4.98
CA LEU A 83 -8.24 -7.49 5.53
C LEU A 83 -9.09 -8.11 6.64
N LEU A 84 -9.61 -7.31 7.57
CA LEU A 84 -10.52 -7.81 8.60
C LEU A 84 -11.80 -8.35 7.98
N SER A 85 -12.38 -7.64 7.02
CA SER A 85 -13.54 -8.15 6.29
C SER A 85 -13.26 -9.53 5.69
N TYR A 86 -12.11 -9.71 5.01
CA TYR A 86 -11.66 -11.01 4.49
C TYR A 86 -11.46 -12.07 5.59
N VAL A 87 -10.85 -11.70 6.72
CA VAL A 87 -10.64 -12.63 7.84
C VAL A 87 -11.97 -13.21 8.34
N TYR A 88 -13.02 -12.39 8.42
CA TYR A 88 -14.34 -12.80 8.89
C TYR A 88 -15.20 -13.46 7.81
N SER A 89 -15.25 -12.89 6.60
CA SER A 89 -16.16 -13.36 5.54
C SER A 89 -15.52 -14.38 4.59
N GLY A 90 -14.19 -14.44 4.52
CA GLY A 90 -13.47 -15.18 3.48
C GLY A 90 -13.58 -14.57 2.08
N THR A 91 -14.05 -13.33 1.97
CA THR A 91 -14.28 -12.64 0.69
C THR A 91 -13.67 -11.24 0.69
N ILE A 92 -13.29 -10.77 -0.50
CA ILE A 92 -12.79 -9.42 -0.73
C ILE A 92 -13.33 -8.92 -2.08
N ASP A 93 -13.75 -7.66 -2.13
CA ASP A 93 -14.30 -7.08 -3.37
C ASP A 93 -13.17 -6.58 -4.26
N LEU A 94 -12.58 -7.47 -5.06
CA LEU A 94 -11.46 -7.10 -5.94
C LEU A 94 -11.87 -6.17 -7.09
N ILE A 95 -13.16 -6.10 -7.44
CA ILE A 95 -13.63 -5.36 -8.61
C ILE A 95 -13.86 -3.89 -8.29
N ASN A 96 -14.46 -3.60 -7.13
CA ASN A 96 -14.84 -2.24 -6.75
C ASN A 96 -13.86 -1.60 -5.76
N THR A 97 -12.84 -2.33 -5.29
CA THR A 97 -11.82 -1.76 -4.40
C THR A 97 -10.88 -0.84 -5.17
N ASP A 98 -10.47 0.26 -4.54
CA ASP A 98 -9.50 1.18 -5.11
C ASP A 98 -8.20 0.44 -5.48
N PRO A 99 -7.67 0.64 -6.70
CA PRO A 99 -6.46 -0.05 -7.14
C PRO A 99 -5.23 0.17 -6.25
N ARG A 100 -5.09 1.34 -5.61
CA ARG A 100 -4.03 1.61 -4.63
C ARG A 100 -4.21 0.69 -3.42
N ILE A 101 -5.43 0.56 -2.90
CA ILE A 101 -5.75 -0.35 -1.79
C ILE A 101 -5.45 -1.80 -2.19
N LEU A 102 -5.79 -2.23 -3.42
CA LEU A 102 -5.46 -3.59 -3.90
C LEU A 102 -3.95 -3.87 -3.91
N VAL A 103 -3.14 -2.89 -4.29
CA VAL A 103 -1.68 -3.00 -4.26
C VAL A 103 -1.15 -3.02 -2.82
N GLU A 104 -1.68 -2.17 -1.93
CA GLU A 104 -1.30 -2.12 -0.51
C GLU A 104 -1.75 -3.38 0.27
N LEU A 105 -2.83 -4.04 -0.16
CA LEU A 105 -3.30 -5.29 0.43
C LEU A 105 -2.27 -6.42 0.34
N LEU A 106 -1.45 -6.44 -0.70
CA LEU A 106 -0.48 -7.52 -0.93
C LEU A 106 0.59 -7.62 0.17
N PRO A 107 1.39 -6.58 0.47
CA PRO A 107 2.34 -6.62 1.59
C PRO A 107 1.66 -6.72 2.96
N ALA A 108 0.46 -6.14 3.12
CA ALA A 108 -0.26 -6.21 4.38
C ALA A 108 -0.82 -7.62 4.66
N ALA A 109 -1.27 -8.33 3.62
CA ALA A 109 -1.68 -9.74 3.72
C ALA A 109 -0.49 -10.67 4.03
N ASP A 110 0.66 -10.43 3.39
CA ASP A 110 1.93 -11.14 3.67
C ASP A 110 2.34 -10.99 5.13
N GLU A 111 2.30 -9.76 5.65
CA GLU A 111 2.64 -9.47 7.05
C GLU A 111 1.70 -10.16 8.07
N LEU A 112 0.43 -10.37 7.68
CA LEU A 112 -0.54 -11.11 8.49
C LEU A 112 -0.51 -12.62 8.24
N PHE A 113 0.43 -13.11 7.42
CA PHE A 113 0.53 -14.51 6.98
C PHE A 113 -0.77 -15.05 6.36
N LEU A 114 -1.42 -14.25 5.51
CA LEU A 114 -2.62 -14.63 4.74
C LEU A 114 -2.21 -15.10 3.33
N THR A 115 -1.47 -16.21 3.26
CA THR A 115 -0.84 -16.68 2.01
C THR A 115 -1.84 -16.90 0.88
N GLU A 116 -2.99 -17.51 1.15
CA GLU A 116 -4.00 -17.77 0.11
C GLU A 116 -4.57 -16.46 -0.46
N LEU A 117 -4.68 -15.41 0.35
CA LEU A 117 -5.10 -14.09 -0.12
C LEU A 117 -4.00 -13.47 -1.00
N CYS A 118 -2.73 -13.62 -0.64
CA CYS A 118 -1.61 -13.12 -1.45
C CYS A 118 -1.63 -13.72 -2.84
N ASP A 119 -1.83 -15.05 -2.95
CA ASP A 119 -1.90 -15.75 -4.24
C ASP A 119 -3.04 -15.20 -5.12
N HIS A 120 -4.23 -15.01 -4.54
CA HIS A 120 -5.39 -14.47 -5.25
C HIS A 120 -5.19 -13.00 -5.66
N LEU A 121 -4.57 -12.19 -4.80
CA LEU A 121 -4.24 -10.80 -5.11
C LEU A 121 -3.25 -10.73 -6.26
N GLU A 122 -2.18 -11.54 -6.25
CA GLU A 122 -1.23 -11.57 -7.36
C GLU A 122 -1.91 -11.93 -8.68
N GLU A 123 -2.76 -12.95 -8.68
CA GLU A 123 -3.51 -13.37 -9.88
C GLU A 123 -4.46 -12.30 -10.40
N HIS A 124 -5.09 -11.55 -9.50
CA HIS A 124 -5.94 -10.44 -9.89
C HIS A 124 -5.15 -9.23 -10.41
N LEU A 125 -4.03 -8.88 -9.76
CA LEU A 125 -3.22 -7.71 -10.13
C LEU A 125 -2.51 -7.89 -11.48
N ILE A 126 -2.27 -9.13 -11.92
CA ILE A 126 -1.75 -9.43 -13.27
C ILE A 126 -2.82 -9.45 -14.36
N ASP A 127 -4.10 -9.40 -14.01
CA ASP A 127 -5.19 -9.29 -14.98
C ASP A 127 -5.04 -7.99 -15.79
N TYR A 128 -5.18 -8.11 -17.10
CA TYR A 128 -5.06 -6.99 -18.03
C TYR A 128 -5.99 -5.82 -17.69
N ASN A 129 -7.18 -6.11 -17.14
CA ASN A 129 -8.17 -5.09 -16.78
C ASN A 129 -7.70 -4.18 -15.64
N VAL A 130 -6.80 -4.66 -14.79
CA VAL A 130 -6.29 -3.93 -13.62
C VAL A 130 -4.99 -3.18 -13.96
N ARG A 131 -4.32 -3.56 -15.05
CA ARG A 131 -2.99 -3.04 -15.43
C ARG A 131 -2.94 -1.53 -15.63
N SER A 132 -3.98 -0.92 -16.20
CA SER A 132 -4.05 0.54 -16.37
C SER A 132 -4.07 1.26 -15.02
N SER A 133 -4.74 0.68 -14.03
CA SER A 133 -4.80 1.20 -12.67
C SER A 133 -3.50 1.00 -11.89
N ILE A 134 -2.80 -0.11 -12.12
CA ILE A 134 -1.43 -0.33 -11.60
C ILE A 134 -0.47 0.74 -12.13
N LYS A 135 -0.55 1.06 -13.42
CA LYS A 135 0.26 2.15 -14.02
C LYS A 135 -0.01 3.52 -13.40
N GLN A 136 -1.22 3.77 -12.90
CA GLN A 136 -1.54 5.05 -12.24
C GLN A 136 -0.90 5.15 -10.84
N ASN A 137 -0.67 4.02 -10.16
CA ASN A 137 -0.04 3.93 -8.84
C ASN A 137 1.29 3.16 -8.93
N PHE A 138 2.09 3.49 -9.95
CA PHE A 138 3.22 2.66 -10.33
C PHE A 138 4.42 2.86 -9.41
N VAL A 139 4.55 4.00 -8.73
CA VAL A 139 5.61 4.20 -7.72
C VAL A 139 5.42 3.23 -6.57
N LEU A 140 4.20 3.15 -6.03
CA LEU A 140 3.84 2.20 -4.99
C LEU A 140 4.06 0.76 -5.45
N SER A 141 3.57 0.42 -6.64
CA SER A 141 3.66 -0.93 -7.22
C SER A 141 5.13 -1.37 -7.38
N HIS A 142 5.96 -0.49 -7.93
CA HIS A 142 7.38 -0.74 -8.12
C HIS A 142 8.13 -0.91 -6.79
N ARG A 143 7.80 -0.10 -5.78
CA ARG A 143 8.38 -0.23 -4.43
C ARG A 143 8.07 -1.60 -3.81
N ILE A 144 6.84 -2.06 -3.94
CA ILE A 144 6.42 -3.38 -3.43
C ILE A 144 7.09 -4.51 -4.22
N ALA A 145 7.12 -4.41 -5.55
CA ALA A 145 7.80 -5.38 -6.42
C ALA A 145 9.29 -5.56 -6.04
N LYS A 146 10.00 -4.48 -5.73
CA LYS A 146 11.42 -4.53 -5.30
C LYS A 146 11.66 -5.33 -4.02
N GLN A 147 10.65 -5.62 -3.22
CA GLN A 147 10.78 -6.49 -2.06
C GLN A 147 11.00 -7.96 -2.45
N ASN A 148 10.77 -8.33 -3.73
CA ASN A 148 10.98 -9.67 -4.29
C ASN A 148 10.28 -10.80 -3.52
N ARG A 149 9.15 -10.49 -2.87
CA ARG A 149 8.30 -11.48 -2.18
C ARG A 149 7.15 -12.00 -3.03
N PHE A 150 6.78 -11.25 -4.07
CA PHE A 150 5.60 -11.47 -4.90
C PHE A 150 6.04 -11.68 -6.35
N GLU A 151 6.35 -12.92 -6.73
CA GLU A 151 7.04 -13.22 -7.99
C GLU A 151 6.20 -12.82 -9.22
N LYS A 152 4.90 -13.12 -9.22
CA LYS A 152 4.00 -12.82 -10.34
C LYS A 152 3.83 -11.30 -10.49
N PHE A 153 3.64 -10.60 -9.38
CA PHE A 153 3.48 -9.14 -9.35
C PHE A 153 4.78 -8.41 -9.73
N SER A 154 5.93 -8.91 -9.26
CA SER A 154 7.25 -8.35 -9.60
C SER A 154 7.52 -8.49 -11.09
N SER A 155 7.25 -9.68 -11.67
CA SER A 155 7.35 -9.94 -13.11
C SER A 155 6.42 -9.05 -13.94
N LEU A 156 5.25 -8.67 -13.43
CA LEU A 156 4.38 -7.69 -14.08
C LEU A 156 5.03 -6.30 -14.10
N CYS A 157 5.54 -5.83 -12.96
CA CYS A 157 6.17 -4.52 -12.84
C CYS A 157 7.40 -4.39 -13.75
N GLU A 158 8.25 -5.42 -13.79
CA GLU A 158 9.41 -5.47 -14.69
C GLU A 158 8.99 -5.38 -16.17
N ARG A 159 7.96 -6.14 -16.57
CA ARG A 159 7.43 -6.08 -17.94
C ARG A 159 6.83 -4.72 -18.26
N ILE A 160 6.17 -4.06 -17.31
CA ILE A 160 5.65 -2.70 -17.49
C ILE A 160 6.81 -1.74 -17.77
N LEU A 161 7.85 -1.75 -16.94
CA LEU A 161 9.03 -0.89 -17.12
C LEU A 161 9.77 -1.17 -18.43
N ALA A 162 9.93 -2.44 -18.80
CA ALA A 162 10.60 -2.80 -20.05
C ALA A 162 9.82 -2.32 -21.30
N GLN A 163 8.49 -2.29 -21.23
CA GLN A 163 7.63 -1.86 -22.34
C GLN A 163 7.38 -0.35 -22.35
N ASP A 164 7.40 0.27 -21.18
CA ASP A 164 7.07 1.67 -20.95
C ASP A 164 7.94 2.20 -19.80
N PRO A 165 9.21 2.56 -20.07
CA PRO A 165 10.11 3.12 -19.07
C PRO A 165 9.58 4.41 -18.44
N GLY A 166 8.63 5.08 -19.11
CA GLY A 166 7.95 6.28 -18.61
C GLY A 166 6.82 6.00 -17.65
N ALA A 167 6.44 4.75 -17.42
CA ALA A 167 5.33 4.38 -16.55
C ALA A 167 5.49 4.98 -15.14
N LEU A 168 6.72 4.99 -14.62
CA LEU A 168 7.00 5.53 -13.30
C LEU A 168 6.93 7.06 -13.27
N PHE A 169 7.50 7.75 -14.27
CA PHE A 169 7.42 9.21 -14.41
C PHE A 169 5.99 9.72 -14.61
N ASN A 170 5.16 8.95 -15.31
CA ASN A 170 3.78 9.30 -15.64
C ASN A 170 2.77 8.83 -14.58
N ALA A 171 3.22 8.19 -13.51
CA ALA A 171 2.36 7.73 -12.44
C ALA A 171 1.75 8.93 -11.68
N LYS A 172 0.53 8.77 -11.17
CA LYS A 172 -0.13 9.82 -10.38
C LYS A 172 0.48 9.96 -8.99
N ASP A 173 1.00 8.86 -8.46
CA ASP A 173 1.74 8.78 -7.21
C ASP A 173 3.23 9.11 -7.39
N PHE A 174 3.63 9.76 -8.50
CA PHE A 174 5.03 10.12 -8.76
C PHE A 174 5.65 10.91 -7.61
N ILE A 175 4.92 11.82 -6.99
CA ILE A 175 5.39 12.63 -5.87
C ILE A 175 5.75 11.81 -4.62
N ASP A 176 5.21 10.59 -4.49
CA ASP A 176 5.44 9.69 -3.34
C ASP A 176 6.79 8.93 -3.46
N ILE A 177 7.56 9.15 -4.52
CA ILE A 177 8.83 8.45 -4.74
C ILE A 177 9.92 8.90 -3.78
N GLU A 178 10.69 7.93 -3.26
CA GLU A 178 11.84 8.18 -2.41
C GLU A 178 12.98 8.85 -3.21
N HIS A 179 13.67 9.80 -2.58
CA HIS A 179 14.69 10.65 -3.22
C HIS A 179 15.83 9.85 -3.89
N ASP A 180 16.32 8.82 -3.22
CA ASP A 180 17.38 7.93 -3.73
C ASP A 180 16.90 7.07 -4.91
N VAL A 181 15.64 6.61 -4.86
CA VAL A 181 15.00 5.90 -5.98
C VAL A 181 14.84 6.82 -7.18
N LEU A 182 14.37 8.06 -6.97
CA LEU A 182 14.24 9.06 -8.02
C LEU A 182 15.59 9.35 -8.69
N LEU A 183 16.66 9.52 -7.90
CA LEU A 183 18.02 9.69 -8.40
C LEU A 183 18.48 8.50 -9.26
N SER A 184 18.18 7.27 -8.84
CA SER A 184 18.55 6.07 -9.59
C SER A 184 17.84 6.02 -10.95
N ILE A 185 16.54 6.28 -10.96
CA ILE A 185 15.72 6.23 -12.18
C ILE A 185 16.15 7.33 -13.13
N TYR A 186 16.41 8.53 -12.62
CA TYR A 186 16.90 9.61 -13.45
C TYR A 186 18.20 9.24 -14.17
N ARG A 187 19.16 8.62 -13.47
CA ARG A 187 20.42 8.17 -14.07
C ARG A 187 20.22 7.11 -15.16
N ASP A 188 19.28 6.19 -14.95
CA ASP A 188 19.03 5.08 -15.86
C ASP A 188 18.16 5.49 -17.07
N CYS A 189 17.32 6.52 -16.91
CA CYS A 189 16.34 6.93 -17.90
C CYS A 189 16.62 8.28 -18.56
N ASN A 190 17.65 9.03 -18.16
CA ASN A 190 17.92 10.37 -18.70
C ASN A 190 18.03 10.41 -20.24
N SER A 191 18.55 9.35 -20.87
CA SER A 191 18.68 9.26 -22.32
C SER A 191 17.36 8.96 -23.04
N GLN A 192 16.32 8.56 -22.31
CA GLN A 192 15.04 8.10 -22.86
C GLN A 192 13.98 9.20 -22.91
N PHE A 193 14.18 10.30 -22.18
CA PHE A 193 13.26 11.44 -22.10
C PHE A 193 13.94 12.72 -22.56
N ARG A 194 13.14 13.71 -22.96
CA ARG A 194 13.68 15.05 -23.18
C ARG A 194 14.05 15.64 -21.82
N GLU A 195 15.19 16.30 -21.76
CA GLU A 195 15.70 16.96 -20.55
C GLU A 195 14.66 17.88 -19.90
N ILE A 196 13.92 18.64 -20.71
CA ILE A 196 12.85 19.54 -20.24
C ILE A 196 11.70 18.79 -19.54
N ASP A 197 11.37 17.57 -19.98
CA ASP A 197 10.29 16.79 -19.38
C ASP A 197 10.73 16.23 -18.01
N LEU A 198 11.98 15.78 -17.92
CA LEU A 198 12.58 15.31 -16.67
C LEU A 198 12.72 16.46 -15.66
N TRP A 199 13.13 17.64 -16.13
CA TRP A 199 13.22 18.84 -15.32
C TRP A 199 11.87 19.24 -14.72
N ASN A 200 10.81 19.27 -15.54
CA ASN A 200 9.45 19.57 -15.06
C ASN A 200 8.98 18.57 -14.00
N LYS A 201 9.28 17.27 -14.18
CA LYS A 201 8.94 16.24 -13.18
C LYS A 201 9.72 16.41 -11.88
N LEU A 202 11.02 16.72 -11.94
CA LEU A 202 11.79 17.01 -10.75
C LEU A 202 11.26 18.23 -10.00
N LEU A 203 10.87 19.29 -10.72
CA LEU A 203 10.25 20.47 -10.11
C LEU A 203 8.93 20.12 -9.41
N GLU A 204 8.06 19.37 -10.09
CA GLU A 204 6.80 18.87 -9.52
C GLU A 204 7.05 18.11 -8.21
N TRP A 205 7.99 17.17 -8.22
CA TRP A 205 8.37 16.38 -7.04
C TRP A 205 8.97 17.25 -5.92
N SER A 206 9.85 18.20 -6.26
CA SER A 206 10.54 19.07 -5.30
C SER A 206 9.57 20.01 -4.59
N ILE A 207 8.62 20.61 -5.33
CA ILE A 207 7.58 21.46 -4.77
C ILE A 207 6.67 20.64 -3.84
N ALA A 208 6.27 19.44 -4.26
CA ALA A 208 5.38 18.60 -3.45
C ALA A 208 6.03 18.11 -2.14
N ASN A 209 7.34 17.86 -2.15
CA ASN A 209 8.08 17.34 -1.00
C ASN A 209 8.81 18.43 -0.18
N SER A 210 8.62 19.71 -0.52
CA SER A 210 9.18 20.83 0.23
C SER A 210 8.10 21.63 0.95
N SER A 211 8.36 21.94 2.21
CA SER A 211 7.54 22.87 2.98
C SER A 211 7.90 24.34 2.76
N SER A 212 9.03 24.62 2.10
CA SER A 212 9.59 25.97 1.94
C SER A 212 9.58 26.49 0.51
N LEU A 213 9.45 25.63 -0.51
CA LEU A 213 9.53 26.05 -1.91
C LEU A 213 8.21 26.71 -2.36
N PRO A 214 8.26 27.92 -2.97
CA PRO A 214 7.12 28.50 -3.64
C PRO A 214 6.65 27.61 -4.80
N SER A 215 5.33 27.53 -5.02
CA SER A 215 4.77 26.83 -6.19
C SER A 215 5.08 27.54 -7.52
N ASP A 216 5.33 28.85 -7.47
CA ASP A 216 5.72 29.66 -8.63
C ASP A 216 7.25 29.73 -8.73
N ILE A 217 7.79 29.04 -9.73
CA ILE A 217 9.24 28.94 -9.98
C ILE A 217 9.87 30.31 -10.23
N SER A 218 9.12 31.30 -10.72
CA SER A 218 9.64 32.66 -10.93
C SER A 218 10.01 33.38 -9.63
N GLN A 219 9.56 32.87 -8.49
CA GLN A 219 9.85 33.39 -7.15
C GLN A 219 11.06 32.71 -6.50
N TRP A 220 11.67 31.72 -7.15
CA TRP A 220 12.77 30.97 -6.59
C TRP A 220 14.06 31.78 -6.57
N THR A 221 14.77 31.67 -5.46
CA THR A 221 16.11 32.21 -5.25
C THR A 221 17.18 31.17 -5.60
N THR A 222 18.44 31.60 -5.69
CA THR A 222 19.56 30.66 -5.87
C THR A 222 19.68 29.68 -4.71
N ASP A 223 19.32 30.11 -3.49
CA ASP A 223 19.32 29.26 -2.31
C ASP A 223 18.25 28.16 -2.41
N ASP A 224 17.07 28.48 -2.97
CA ASP A 224 15.99 27.51 -3.22
C ASP A 224 16.42 26.40 -4.20
N ILE A 225 17.20 26.76 -5.23
CA ILE A 225 17.76 25.80 -6.21
C ILE A 225 18.81 24.90 -5.55
N SER A 226 19.68 25.48 -4.71
CA SER A 226 20.73 24.72 -3.99
C SER A 226 20.19 23.84 -2.85
N THR A 227 18.95 24.09 -2.39
CA THR A 227 18.33 23.32 -1.31
C THR A 227 18.04 21.86 -1.71
N PHE A 228 18.00 21.55 -3.01
CA PHE A 228 17.89 20.19 -3.50
C PHE A 228 19.13 19.78 -4.30
N ASP A 229 20.00 18.96 -3.70
CA ASP A 229 21.15 18.28 -4.33
C ASP A 229 20.84 17.65 -5.71
N LEU A 230 19.58 17.28 -5.94
CA LEU A 230 19.06 16.74 -7.20
C LEU A 230 19.08 17.78 -8.34
N LEU A 231 18.72 19.03 -8.05
CA LEU A 231 18.68 20.12 -9.03
C LEU A 231 20.09 20.55 -9.41
N GLU A 232 21.02 20.60 -8.45
CA GLU A 232 22.44 20.88 -8.72
C GLU A 232 23.07 19.83 -9.62
N LYS A 233 22.75 18.54 -9.42
CA LYS A 233 23.23 17.43 -10.27
C LYS A 233 22.69 17.46 -11.70
N PHE A 234 21.68 18.27 -11.97
CA PHE A 234 21.12 18.50 -13.30
C PHE A 234 21.78 19.68 -14.02
N LEU A 235 22.36 20.62 -13.26
CA LEU A 235 22.97 21.86 -13.77
C LEU A 235 24.46 21.69 -14.11
N MET A 236 25.06 20.54 -13.79
CA MET A 236 26.45 20.15 -14.07
C MET A 236 26.51 19.03 -15.11
#